data_AF-A0A0C3FEX5-F1
#
_entry.id   AF-A0A0C3FEX5-F1
#
_cell.length_a   1.000
_cell.length_b   1.000
_cell.length_c   1.000
_cell.angle_alpha   90.00
_cell.angle_beta   90.00
_cell.angle_gamma   90.00
#
_symmetry.space_group_name_H-M   'P 1'
#
loop_
_entity.id
_entity.type
_entity.pdbx_description
1 polymer ?
#
loop_
_entity_poly.entity_id
_entity_poly.type
_entity_poly.pdbx_seq_one_letter_code
_entity_poly.pdbx_strand_id
1 'polypeptide(L)'
;MQSASRLLRRSYATHARAREGRILSAPKAVRERRAARGLDKDSPRSSDDLTPAEFAYYQRALALGELMGKGKNGGEPSDKEWLDQLNQRRNRVRGIRIEKQKDGRKEVVAMGQKVYLPNIIFRMVRNSTPPGMPYNPYQATFRLPLSITKTDIRSYLLAVYGVETTYIRTGIFASPLYRARDGSMTRTKQTYKKAVVGLVVPFAPPPPMEELQDAAQRKGMQERNEKAFNIQASKIYTRRHLLRTTKKGSEKWTWRNIATTKRGQILKAIGEARWKREHALMATKTLMNENRAQGLPVDEIDFLEMKRLAEEN
;
A
#
# COMPACT_ATOMS: atom_id res chain seq x y z
N MET A 1 21.70 8.88 10.01
CA MET A 1 21.18 7.52 9.75
C MET A 1 20.13 7.57 8.66
N GLN A 2 20.57 7.56 7.39
CA GLN A 2 19.67 7.56 6.23
C GLN A 2 19.05 6.17 6.07
N SER A 3 17.72 6.14 5.98
CA SER A 3 16.88 4.96 6.03
C SER A 3 17.20 3.93 4.95
N ALA A 4 17.36 2.66 5.35
CA ALA A 4 17.44 1.46 4.52
C ALA A 4 16.13 1.12 3.75
N SER A 5 15.37 2.12 3.30
CA SER A 5 14.07 1.96 2.66
C SER A 5 14.13 1.76 1.14
N ARG A 6 15.33 1.85 0.53
CA ARG A 6 15.51 1.68 -0.93
C ARG A 6 15.66 0.23 -1.42
N LEU A 7 15.82 -0.75 -0.52
CA LEU A 7 16.13 -2.14 -0.89
C LEU A 7 14.91 -3.04 -1.16
N LEU A 8 13.69 -2.53 -1.06
CA LEU A 8 12.48 -3.30 -1.37
C LEU A 8 11.72 -2.68 -2.53
N ARG A 9 12.33 -2.61 -3.72
CA ARG A 9 11.55 -2.48 -4.96
C ARG A 9 10.67 -3.71 -5.05
N ARG A 10 9.36 -3.52 -4.88
CA ARG A 10 8.36 -4.58 -5.03
C ARG A 10 8.24 -4.88 -6.51
N SER A 11 9.03 -5.80 -7.05
CA SER A 11 8.88 -6.23 -8.43
C SER A 11 7.55 -6.98 -8.59
N TYR A 12 6.55 -6.34 -9.20
CA TYR A 12 5.32 -7.02 -9.56
C TYR A 12 5.55 -7.71 -10.92
N ALA A 13 5.61 -9.05 -10.90
CA ALA A 13 5.95 -9.87 -12.05
C ALA A 13 4.97 -9.72 -13.23
N THR A 14 5.52 -9.82 -14.44
CA THR A 14 4.80 -9.86 -15.73
C THR A 14 3.99 -11.16 -15.90
N HIS A 15 2.98 -11.10 -16.76
CA HIS A 15 1.93 -12.13 -16.95
C HIS A 15 2.39 -13.53 -17.37
N ALA A 16 3.64 -13.69 -17.82
CA ALA A 16 4.12 -14.94 -18.40
C ALA A 16 4.04 -16.16 -17.46
N ARG A 17 4.02 -15.95 -16.14
CA ARG A 17 4.05 -17.02 -15.12
C ARG A 17 2.77 -17.09 -14.28
N ALA A 18 1.62 -16.80 -14.88
CA ALA A 18 0.32 -16.82 -14.20
C ALA A 18 -0.01 -18.18 -13.52
N ARG A 19 0.29 -19.29 -14.21
CA ARG A 19 0.08 -20.67 -13.72
C ARG A 19 0.93 -20.96 -12.50
N GLU A 20 2.23 -20.68 -12.59
CA GLU A 20 3.17 -20.82 -11.47
C GLU A 20 2.73 -19.97 -10.27
N GLY A 21 2.30 -18.72 -10.51
CA GLY A 21 1.75 -17.84 -9.48
C GLY A 21 0.52 -18.44 -8.80
N ARG A 22 -0.40 -19.06 -9.56
CA ARG A 22 -1.58 -19.75 -9.04
C ARG A 22 -1.21 -20.95 -8.16
N ILE A 23 -0.19 -21.72 -8.55
CA ILE A 23 0.28 -22.89 -7.78
C ILE A 23 0.97 -22.43 -6.49
N LEU A 24 1.91 -21.49 -6.57
CA LEU A 24 2.73 -21.02 -5.45
C LEU A 24 1.95 -20.24 -4.39
N SER A 25 0.92 -19.50 -4.82
CA SER A 25 0.03 -18.75 -3.93
C SER A 25 -1.01 -19.63 -3.20
N ALA A 26 -0.99 -20.96 -3.42
CA ALA A 26 -1.81 -21.87 -2.63
C ALA A 26 -1.40 -21.83 -1.14
N PRO A 27 -2.33 -22.00 -0.19
CA PRO A 27 -2.02 -22.06 1.23
C PRO A 27 -0.96 -23.11 1.55
N LYS A 28 -0.15 -22.86 2.57
CA LYS A 28 0.89 -23.78 3.03
C LYS A 28 0.36 -25.21 3.23
N ALA A 29 -0.75 -25.36 3.97
CA ALA A 29 -1.39 -26.66 4.21
C ALA A 29 -1.87 -27.37 2.92
N VAL A 30 -2.24 -26.63 1.88
CA VAL A 30 -2.64 -27.22 0.58
C VAL A 30 -1.40 -27.69 -0.17
N ARG A 31 -0.31 -26.93 -0.13
CA ARG A 31 0.98 -27.31 -0.72
C ARG A 31 1.56 -28.53 -0.03
N GLU A 32 1.62 -28.54 1.30
CA GLU A 32 2.07 -29.70 2.09
C GLU A 32 1.26 -30.96 1.75
N ARG A 33 -0.07 -30.84 1.60
CA ARG A 33 -0.92 -31.95 1.18
C ARG A 33 -0.64 -32.42 -0.25
N ARG A 34 -0.31 -31.52 -1.16
CA ARG A 34 0.06 -31.85 -2.55
C ARG A 34 1.42 -32.55 -2.60
N ALA A 35 2.40 -32.03 -1.87
CA ALA A 35 3.71 -32.65 -1.69
C ALA A 35 3.58 -34.07 -1.15
N ALA A 36 2.79 -34.27 -0.09
CA ALA A 36 2.54 -35.60 0.48
C ALA A 36 1.87 -36.58 -0.50
N ARG A 37 1.20 -36.07 -1.54
CA ARG A 37 0.58 -36.87 -2.61
C ARG A 37 1.42 -36.95 -3.88
N GLY A 38 2.64 -36.38 -3.90
CA GLY A 38 3.49 -36.34 -5.08
C GLY A 38 2.99 -35.43 -6.22
N LEU A 39 2.13 -34.45 -5.94
CA LEU A 39 1.45 -33.61 -6.93
C LEU A 39 2.11 -32.23 -7.18
N ASP A 40 3.29 -31.98 -6.61
CA ASP A 40 3.71 -30.60 -6.32
C ASP A 40 4.52 -29.89 -7.40
N LYS A 41 5.13 -30.58 -8.38
CA LYS A 41 5.96 -29.89 -9.39
C LYS A 41 5.83 -30.32 -10.84
N ASP A 42 5.96 -31.60 -11.20
CA ASP A 42 6.21 -31.93 -12.61
C ASP A 42 5.41 -33.14 -13.07
N SER A 43 4.08 -33.05 -13.08
CA SER A 43 3.31 -33.97 -13.93
C SER A 43 3.36 -33.42 -15.36
N PRO A 44 4.12 -34.03 -16.30
CA PRO A 44 4.28 -33.54 -17.67
C PRO A 44 2.97 -33.55 -18.49
N ARG A 45 1.88 -34.02 -17.87
CA ARG A 45 0.57 -34.21 -18.45
C ARG A 45 -0.47 -33.17 -18.02
N SER A 46 -0.18 -32.30 -17.05
CA SER A 46 -1.15 -31.30 -16.59
C SER A 46 -1.37 -30.26 -17.67
N SER A 47 -2.58 -30.23 -18.24
CA SER A 47 -3.02 -29.18 -19.16
C SER A 47 -2.83 -27.78 -18.58
N ASP A 48 -2.67 -26.78 -19.46
CA ASP A 48 -2.27 -25.42 -19.06
C ASP A 48 -3.27 -24.72 -18.13
N ASP A 49 -4.54 -25.10 -18.18
CA ASP A 49 -5.61 -24.41 -17.46
C ASP A 49 -5.89 -24.98 -16.06
N LEU A 50 -5.57 -26.27 -15.82
CA LEU A 50 -5.85 -26.95 -14.57
C LEU A 50 -4.70 -26.85 -13.57
N THR A 51 -5.04 -26.71 -12.29
CA THR A 51 -4.05 -26.90 -11.22
C THR A 51 -3.71 -28.39 -11.06
N PRO A 52 -2.53 -28.76 -10.53
CA PRO A 52 -2.15 -30.17 -10.39
C PRO A 52 -3.17 -31.04 -9.64
N ALA A 53 -3.83 -30.47 -8.63
CA ALA A 53 -4.88 -31.17 -7.88
C ALA A 53 -6.21 -31.30 -8.67
N GLU A 54 -6.55 -30.31 -9.48
CA GLU A 54 -7.73 -30.37 -10.36
C GLU A 54 -7.50 -31.38 -11.47
N PHE A 55 -6.30 -31.39 -12.06
CA PHE A 55 -5.90 -32.34 -13.09
C PHE A 55 -5.93 -33.78 -12.58
N ALA A 56 -5.36 -34.05 -11.40
CA ALA A 56 -5.41 -35.39 -10.80
C ALA A 56 -6.85 -35.86 -10.50
N TYR A 57 -7.74 -34.94 -10.11
CA TYR A 57 -9.15 -35.25 -9.91
C TYR A 57 -9.86 -35.54 -11.23
N TYR A 58 -9.60 -34.73 -12.26
CA TYR A 58 -10.13 -34.94 -13.60
C TYR A 58 -9.71 -36.30 -14.18
N GLN A 59 -8.42 -36.63 -14.13
CA GLN A 59 -7.91 -37.93 -14.58
C GLN A 59 -8.55 -39.11 -13.83
N ARG A 60 -8.74 -38.97 -12.51
CA ARG A 60 -9.43 -39.98 -11.71
C ARG A 60 -10.89 -40.14 -12.14
N ALA A 61 -11.60 -39.03 -12.33
CA ALA A 61 -12.99 -39.06 -12.75
C ALA A 61 -13.17 -39.65 -14.15
N LEU A 62 -12.19 -39.40 -15.05
CA LEU A 62 -12.11 -40.03 -16.36
C LEU A 62 -11.88 -41.53 -16.23
N ALA A 63 -10.89 -41.96 -15.44
CA ALA A 63 -10.60 -43.39 -15.22
C ALA A 63 -11.76 -44.15 -14.56
N LEU A 64 -12.56 -43.48 -13.72
CA LEU A 64 -13.76 -44.05 -13.10
C LEU A 64 -14.99 -44.05 -14.04
N GLY A 65 -14.89 -43.46 -15.23
CA GLY A 65 -16.02 -43.32 -16.16
C GLY A 65 -17.09 -42.31 -15.70
N GLU A 66 -16.85 -41.55 -14.63
CA GLU A 66 -17.82 -40.58 -14.09
C GLU A 66 -18.09 -39.42 -15.06
N LEU A 67 -17.19 -39.19 -16.01
CA LEU A 67 -17.26 -38.09 -16.97
C LEU A 67 -17.90 -38.49 -18.32
N MET A 68 -18.17 -39.78 -18.54
CA MET A 68 -18.82 -40.24 -19.76
C MET A 68 -20.21 -39.59 -19.93
N GLY A 69 -20.53 -39.12 -21.13
CA GLY A 69 -21.83 -38.50 -21.42
C GLY A 69 -21.98 -37.04 -20.95
N LYS A 70 -20.99 -36.46 -20.26
CA LYS A 70 -21.08 -35.10 -19.70
C LYS A 70 -20.47 -34.00 -20.59
N GLY A 71 -19.83 -34.38 -21.69
CA GLY A 71 -19.37 -33.44 -22.72
C GLY A 71 -20.53 -32.97 -23.61
N LYS A 72 -20.33 -31.86 -24.33
CA LYS A 72 -21.37 -31.27 -25.20
C LYS A 72 -21.90 -32.20 -26.29
N ASN A 73 -21.09 -33.18 -26.72
CA ASN A 73 -21.44 -34.12 -27.77
C ASN A 73 -21.78 -35.53 -27.23
N GLY A 74 -22.09 -35.65 -25.93
CA GLY A 74 -22.29 -36.96 -25.28
C GLY A 74 -20.99 -37.77 -25.07
N GLY A 75 -19.84 -37.21 -25.46
CA GLY A 75 -18.51 -37.75 -25.15
C GLY A 75 -18.01 -37.33 -23.77
N GLU A 76 -16.73 -37.60 -23.52
CA GLU A 76 -16.03 -37.10 -22.34
C GLU A 76 -15.78 -35.59 -22.46
N PRO A 77 -16.04 -34.80 -21.41
CA PRO A 77 -15.77 -33.37 -21.40
C PRO A 77 -14.26 -33.12 -21.46
N SER A 78 -13.85 -32.16 -22.29
CA SER A 78 -12.46 -31.69 -22.29
C SER A 78 -12.10 -31.07 -20.93
N ASP A 79 -10.81 -31.10 -20.57
CA ASP A 79 -10.20 -30.40 -19.43
C ASP A 79 -10.81 -29.01 -19.16
N LYS A 80 -10.92 -28.18 -20.20
CA LYS A 80 -11.48 -26.81 -20.10
C LYS A 80 -12.97 -26.84 -19.79
N GLU A 81 -13.72 -27.68 -20.48
CA GLU A 81 -15.17 -27.80 -20.28
C GLU A 81 -15.49 -28.32 -18.89
N TRP A 82 -14.71 -29.30 -18.42
CA TRP A 82 -14.82 -29.82 -17.07
C TRP A 82 -14.50 -28.74 -16.02
N LEU A 83 -13.44 -27.94 -16.25
CA LEU A 83 -13.09 -26.81 -15.39
C LEU A 83 -14.18 -25.74 -15.36
N ASP A 84 -14.81 -25.45 -16.51
CA ASP A 84 -15.91 -24.50 -16.60
C ASP A 84 -17.15 -25.01 -15.85
N GLN A 85 -17.52 -26.28 -16.01
CA GLN A 85 -18.58 -26.92 -15.23
C GLN A 85 -18.28 -26.87 -13.73
N LEU A 86 -17.03 -27.13 -13.34
CA LEU A 86 -16.58 -27.04 -11.94
C LEU A 86 -16.67 -25.61 -11.41
N ASN A 87 -16.28 -24.61 -12.22
CA ASN A 87 -16.37 -23.20 -11.87
C ASN A 87 -17.82 -22.74 -11.75
N GLN A 88 -18.72 -23.15 -12.65
CA GLN A 88 -20.16 -22.89 -12.54
C GLN A 88 -20.73 -23.43 -11.22
N ARG A 89 -20.35 -24.67 -10.84
CA ARG A 89 -20.73 -25.25 -9.54
C ARG A 89 -20.18 -24.45 -8.36
N ARG A 90 -18.94 -23.97 -8.44
CA ARG A 90 -18.29 -23.14 -7.40
C ARG A 90 -18.91 -21.75 -7.30
N ASN A 91 -19.27 -21.14 -8.43
CA ASN A 91 -19.83 -19.80 -8.54
C ASN A 91 -21.26 -19.69 -8.02
N ARG A 92 -21.98 -20.82 -7.88
CA ARG A 92 -23.36 -20.84 -7.38
C ARG A 92 -23.52 -19.95 -6.15
N VAL A 93 -24.34 -18.92 -6.29
CA VAL A 93 -24.75 -18.08 -5.17
C VAL A 93 -25.70 -18.90 -4.31
N ARG A 94 -25.36 -19.03 -3.02
CA ARG A 94 -26.21 -19.74 -2.07
C ARG A 94 -27.48 -18.92 -1.83
N GLY A 95 -28.60 -19.60 -1.64
CA GLY A 95 -29.88 -18.94 -1.41
C GLY A 95 -30.50 -18.35 -2.67
N ILE A 96 -30.12 -18.82 -3.87
CA ILE A 96 -30.88 -18.56 -5.09
C ILE A 96 -31.59 -19.86 -5.47
N ARG A 97 -32.92 -19.83 -5.56
CA ARG A 97 -33.74 -20.92 -6.08
C ARG A 97 -34.35 -20.48 -7.41
N ILE A 98 -34.29 -21.35 -8.39
CA ILE A 98 -35.02 -21.18 -9.63
C ILE A 98 -36.39 -21.81 -9.39
N GLU A 99 -37.41 -21.00 -9.17
CA GLU A 99 -38.78 -21.49 -9.07
C GLU A 99 -39.42 -21.41 -10.45
N LYS A 100 -40.11 -22.49 -10.84
CA LYS A 100 -40.93 -22.49 -12.05
C LYS A 100 -42.27 -21.89 -11.67
N GLN A 101 -42.60 -20.74 -12.24
CA GLN A 101 -43.91 -20.13 -12.10
C GLN A 101 -44.96 -21.00 -12.80
N LYS A 102 -46.23 -20.84 -12.44
CA LYS A 102 -47.36 -21.57 -13.06
C LYS A 102 -47.42 -21.36 -14.58
N ASP A 103 -46.92 -20.23 -15.07
CA ASP A 103 -46.85 -19.87 -16.50
C ASP A 103 -45.64 -20.49 -17.23
N GLY A 104 -44.88 -21.38 -16.59
CA GLY A 104 -43.68 -22.01 -17.15
C GLY A 104 -42.42 -21.12 -17.17
N ARG A 105 -42.54 -19.84 -16.82
CA ARG A 105 -41.39 -18.92 -16.67
C ARG A 105 -40.55 -19.32 -15.46
N LYS A 106 -39.23 -19.31 -15.63
CA LYS A 106 -38.26 -19.56 -14.56
C LYS A 106 -37.94 -18.24 -13.88
N GLU A 107 -38.41 -18.05 -12.65
CA GLU A 107 -38.05 -16.89 -11.85
C GLU A 107 -36.92 -17.25 -10.87
N VAL A 108 -35.95 -16.36 -10.77
CA VAL A 108 -34.81 -16.50 -9.87
C VAL A 108 -35.19 -15.85 -8.54
N VAL A 109 -35.64 -16.68 -7.59
CA VAL A 109 -36.04 -16.25 -6.26
C VAL A 109 -34.82 -16.29 -5.32
N ALA A 110 -34.42 -15.12 -4.83
CA ALA A 110 -33.44 -15.02 -3.75
C ALA A 110 -34.13 -15.38 -2.41
N MET A 111 -33.74 -16.51 -1.82
CA MET A 111 -34.12 -16.99 -0.49
C MET A 111 -33.51 -16.18 0.66
N GLY A 112 -32.64 -15.20 0.36
CA GLY A 112 -32.01 -14.30 1.33
C GLY A 112 -32.66 -12.92 1.34
N GLN A 113 -32.24 -12.08 2.29
CA GLN A 113 -32.67 -10.69 2.37
C GLN A 113 -32.16 -9.91 1.14
N LYS A 114 -33.09 -9.35 0.36
CA LYS A 114 -32.77 -8.50 -0.79
C LYS A 114 -32.32 -7.13 -0.27
N VAL A 115 -31.08 -6.75 -0.56
CA VAL A 115 -30.53 -5.43 -0.25
C VAL A 115 -30.43 -4.64 -1.55
N TYR A 116 -31.34 -3.68 -1.74
CA TYR A 116 -31.40 -2.87 -2.97
C TYR A 116 -30.33 -1.77 -3.02
N LEU A 117 -30.04 -1.17 -1.86
CA LEU A 117 -29.12 -0.02 -1.74
C LEU A 117 -28.02 -0.32 -0.71
N PRO A 118 -27.01 -1.13 -1.08
CA PRO A 118 -25.95 -1.51 -0.16
C PRO A 118 -25.02 -0.32 0.12
N ASN A 119 -24.96 0.14 1.38
CA ASN A 119 -23.99 1.15 1.82
C ASN A 119 -22.70 0.48 2.35
N ILE A 120 -21.98 -0.19 1.46
CA ILE A 120 -20.73 -0.89 1.80
C ILE A 120 -19.62 -0.51 0.83
N ILE A 121 -18.40 -0.41 1.35
CA ILE A 121 -17.22 -0.02 0.55
C ILE A 121 -16.30 -1.22 0.40
N PHE A 122 -16.14 -1.68 -0.83
CA PHE A 122 -15.15 -2.69 -1.20
C PHE A 122 -13.89 -1.99 -1.71
N ARG A 123 -12.82 -2.02 -0.92
CA ARG A 123 -11.55 -1.44 -1.35
C ARG A 123 -10.66 -2.52 -1.94
N MET A 124 -10.50 -2.54 -3.25
CA MET A 124 -9.52 -3.39 -3.90
C MET A 124 -8.09 -2.95 -3.52
N VAL A 125 -7.23 -3.91 -3.23
CA VAL A 125 -5.82 -3.69 -2.89
C VAL A 125 -4.97 -4.62 -3.75
N ARG A 126 -3.84 -4.11 -4.24
CA ARG A 126 -2.86 -4.93 -4.96
C ARG A 126 -2.40 -6.10 -4.10
N ASN A 127 -2.29 -7.29 -4.70
CA ASN A 127 -1.77 -8.45 -4.00
C ASN A 127 -0.30 -8.22 -3.62
N SER A 128 0.09 -8.73 -2.45
CA SER A 128 1.49 -8.69 -2.01
C SER A 128 2.18 -9.95 -2.50
N THR A 129 3.07 -9.82 -3.47
CA THR A 129 3.91 -10.91 -3.94
C THR A 129 5.29 -10.78 -3.30
N PRO A 130 5.82 -11.84 -2.65
CA PRO A 130 7.20 -11.85 -2.17
C PRO A 130 8.18 -11.65 -3.34
N PRO A 131 9.35 -11.03 -3.10
CA PRO A 131 10.36 -10.87 -4.13
C PRO A 131 10.77 -12.23 -4.70
N GLY A 132 10.93 -12.33 -6.02
CA GLY A 132 11.30 -13.56 -6.72
C GLY A 132 10.16 -14.56 -6.95
N MET A 133 8.96 -14.32 -6.43
CA MET A 133 7.79 -15.15 -6.74
C MET A 133 6.96 -14.57 -7.89
N PRO A 134 6.38 -15.41 -8.78
CA PRO A 134 5.48 -14.94 -9.82
C PRO A 134 4.17 -14.42 -9.23
N TYR A 135 3.62 -13.37 -9.87
CA TYR A 135 2.34 -12.78 -9.48
C TYR A 135 1.19 -13.74 -9.84
N ASN A 136 0.19 -13.86 -8.95
CA ASN A 136 -1.00 -14.64 -9.26
C ASN A 136 -2.13 -13.72 -9.77
N PRO A 137 -2.49 -13.78 -11.07
CA PRO A 137 -3.59 -12.99 -11.62
C PRO A 137 -4.98 -13.56 -11.31
N TYR A 138 -5.09 -14.83 -10.89
CA TYR A 138 -6.36 -15.44 -10.48
C TYR A 138 -6.75 -15.12 -9.04
N GLN A 139 -6.07 -14.16 -8.40
CA GLN A 139 -6.41 -13.71 -7.05
C GLN A 139 -6.62 -12.20 -7.04
N ALA A 140 -7.62 -11.76 -6.30
CA ALA A 140 -7.82 -10.36 -5.95
C ALA A 140 -7.96 -10.22 -4.44
N THR A 141 -7.40 -9.14 -3.89
CA THR A 141 -7.49 -8.83 -2.46
C THR A 141 -8.36 -7.60 -2.25
N PHE A 142 -9.28 -7.68 -1.30
CA PHE A 142 -10.15 -6.57 -0.90
C PHE A 142 -10.01 -6.29 0.61
N ARG A 143 -10.17 -5.03 0.99
CA ARG A 143 -10.47 -4.61 2.36
C ARG A 143 -11.94 -4.25 2.44
N LEU A 144 -12.58 -4.79 3.47
CA LEU A 144 -14.02 -4.79 3.66
C LEU A 144 -14.37 -4.43 5.11
N PRO A 145 -15.60 -3.93 5.35
CA PRO A 145 -16.20 -3.89 6.67
C PRO A 145 -16.20 -5.25 7.39
N LEU A 146 -16.16 -5.22 8.72
CA LEU A 146 -16.15 -6.43 9.55
C LEU A 146 -17.47 -7.20 9.53
N SER A 147 -18.60 -6.55 9.25
CA SER A 147 -19.92 -7.18 9.20
C SER A 147 -20.11 -8.12 8.00
N ILE A 148 -19.33 -7.96 6.94
CA ILE A 148 -19.57 -8.64 5.66
C ILE A 148 -19.18 -10.13 5.70
N THR A 149 -20.08 -11.01 5.27
CA THR A 149 -19.83 -12.46 5.20
C THR A 149 -19.24 -12.90 3.86
N LYS A 150 -18.79 -14.15 3.75
CA LYS A 150 -18.24 -14.70 2.49
C LYS A 150 -19.30 -14.80 1.39
N THR A 151 -20.55 -15.09 1.77
CA THR A 151 -21.69 -15.17 0.84
C THR A 151 -22.06 -13.78 0.31
N ASP A 152 -21.97 -12.75 1.16
CA ASP A 152 -22.21 -11.37 0.75
C ASP A 152 -21.14 -10.89 -0.23
N ILE A 153 -19.86 -11.23 0.01
CA ILE A 153 -18.77 -10.90 -0.92
C ILE A 153 -19.04 -11.51 -2.30
N ARG A 154 -19.42 -12.79 -2.35
CA ARG A 154 -19.71 -13.49 -3.60
C ARG A 154 -20.87 -12.83 -4.35
N SER A 155 -21.99 -12.66 -3.66
CA SER A 155 -23.21 -12.10 -4.26
C SER A 155 -22.99 -10.66 -4.70
N TYR A 156 -22.31 -9.84 -3.90
CA TYR A 156 -21.98 -8.45 -4.24
C TYR A 156 -21.07 -8.34 -5.46
N LEU A 157 -19.98 -9.11 -5.51
CA LEU A 157 -19.07 -9.09 -6.66
C LEU A 157 -19.75 -9.56 -7.94
N LEU A 158 -20.62 -10.57 -7.86
CA LEU A 158 -21.38 -11.04 -9.02
C LEU A 158 -22.45 -10.04 -9.46
N ALA A 159 -23.26 -9.53 -8.54
CA ALA A 159 -24.42 -8.69 -8.87
C ALA A 159 -24.02 -7.26 -9.28
N VAL A 160 -23.00 -6.68 -8.63
CA VAL A 160 -22.59 -5.29 -8.88
C VAL A 160 -21.54 -5.20 -9.97
N TYR A 161 -20.58 -6.14 -10.01
CA TYR A 161 -19.44 -6.08 -10.94
C TYR A 161 -19.43 -7.19 -11.99
N GLY A 162 -20.35 -8.16 -11.95
CA GLY A 162 -20.33 -9.29 -12.87
C GLY A 162 -19.14 -10.24 -12.66
N VAL A 163 -18.47 -10.16 -11.50
CA VAL A 163 -17.23 -10.92 -11.26
C VAL A 163 -17.55 -12.26 -10.62
N GLU A 164 -17.19 -13.33 -11.33
CA GLU A 164 -17.30 -14.69 -10.85
C GLU A 164 -16.13 -15.09 -9.93
N THR A 165 -16.44 -15.84 -8.88
CA THR A 165 -15.48 -16.15 -7.81
C THR A 165 -15.41 -17.63 -7.47
N THR A 166 -14.21 -18.22 -7.59
CA THR A 166 -13.99 -19.65 -7.35
C THR A 166 -13.95 -19.97 -5.85
N TYR A 167 -13.26 -19.16 -5.06
CA TYR A 167 -13.20 -19.29 -3.60
C TYR A 167 -13.03 -17.93 -2.93
N ILE A 168 -13.42 -17.83 -1.66
CA ILE A 168 -13.24 -16.62 -0.86
C ILE A 168 -12.64 -17.00 0.49
N ARG A 169 -11.52 -16.37 0.82
CA ARG A 169 -10.88 -16.48 2.13
C ARG A 169 -10.92 -15.12 2.80
N THR A 170 -11.29 -15.10 4.07
CA THR A 170 -11.40 -13.87 4.84
C THR A 170 -10.56 -13.98 6.10
N GLY A 171 -9.86 -12.92 6.46
CA GLY A 171 -9.18 -12.76 7.74
C GLY A 171 -9.46 -11.39 8.33
N ILE A 172 -9.59 -11.30 9.65
CA ILE A 172 -9.74 -10.02 10.35
C ILE A 172 -8.34 -9.49 10.65
N PHE A 173 -8.07 -8.25 10.24
CA PHE A 173 -6.80 -7.58 10.48
C PHE A 173 -7.03 -6.50 11.54
N ALA A 174 -6.74 -6.86 12.80
CA ALA A 174 -6.75 -5.95 13.92
C ALA A 174 -5.75 -4.82 13.68
N SER A 175 -6.21 -3.58 13.84
CA SER A 175 -5.29 -2.44 13.83
C SER A 175 -4.51 -2.37 15.14
N PRO A 176 -3.18 -2.16 15.09
CA PRO A 176 -2.37 -2.02 16.28
C PRO A 176 -2.86 -0.85 17.15
N LEU A 177 -2.81 -1.06 18.46
CA LEU A 177 -3.06 -0.03 19.45
C LEU A 177 -1.76 0.76 19.67
N TYR A 178 -1.87 2.08 19.72
CA TYR A 178 -0.76 2.97 20.00
C TYR A 178 -1.12 3.89 21.15
N ARG A 179 -0.11 4.30 21.91
CA ARG A 179 -0.28 5.34 22.92
C ARG A 179 -0.14 6.70 22.25
N ALA A 180 -1.18 7.51 22.33
CA ALA A 180 -1.14 8.89 21.90
C ALA A 180 -0.26 9.72 22.86
N ARG A 181 0.09 10.94 22.42
CA ARG A 181 1.00 11.83 23.15
C ARG A 181 0.45 12.25 24.52
N ASP A 182 -0.87 12.24 24.67
CA ASP A 182 -1.61 12.50 25.91
C ASP A 182 -1.70 11.27 26.83
N GLY A 183 -1.07 10.15 26.48
CA GLY A 183 -1.10 8.91 27.26
C GLY A 183 -2.33 8.04 27.00
N SER A 184 -3.30 8.49 26.19
CA SER A 184 -4.48 7.71 25.82
C SER A 184 -4.16 6.59 24.82
N MET A 185 -4.93 5.50 24.85
CA MET A 185 -4.79 4.40 23.89
C MET A 185 -5.66 4.69 22.65
N THR A 186 -5.02 4.86 21.51
CA THR A 186 -5.69 5.15 20.24
C THR A 186 -5.34 4.14 19.15
N ARG A 187 -6.15 4.10 18.10
CA ARG A 187 -5.89 3.32 16.88
C ARG A 187 -5.69 4.27 15.71
N THR A 188 -4.52 4.20 15.08
CA THR A 188 -4.21 5.02 13.90
C THR A 188 -5.03 4.60 12.68
N LYS A 189 -5.49 3.35 12.65
CA LYS A 189 -6.24 2.77 11.52
C LYS A 189 -7.44 1.99 12.03
N GLN A 190 -8.47 1.90 11.20
CA GLN A 190 -9.63 1.07 11.48
C GLN A 190 -9.30 -0.40 11.22
N THR A 191 -9.69 -1.28 12.15
CA THR A 191 -9.67 -2.74 11.94
C THR A 191 -10.54 -3.08 10.74
N TYR A 192 -10.02 -3.91 9.83
CA TYR A 192 -10.71 -4.26 8.60
C TYR A 192 -10.71 -5.77 8.37
N LYS A 193 -11.69 -6.24 7.61
CA LYS A 193 -11.69 -7.61 7.08
C LYS A 193 -10.93 -7.60 5.75
N LYS A 194 -9.94 -8.47 5.61
CA LYS A 194 -9.25 -8.72 4.33
C LYS A 194 -9.91 -9.93 3.68
N ALA A 195 -10.39 -9.78 2.46
CA ALA A 195 -10.86 -10.89 1.64
C ALA A 195 -9.85 -11.14 0.52
N VAL A 196 -9.40 -12.39 0.39
CA VAL A 196 -8.67 -12.89 -0.78
C VAL A 196 -9.66 -13.73 -1.57
N VAL A 197 -9.93 -13.28 -2.78
CA VAL A 197 -10.92 -13.83 -3.70
C VAL A 197 -10.20 -14.50 -4.85
N GLY A 198 -10.54 -15.76 -5.14
CA GLY A 198 -10.12 -16.45 -6.34
C GLY A 198 -11.03 -16.04 -7.49
N LEU A 199 -10.44 -15.57 -8.59
CA LEU A 199 -11.15 -15.16 -9.80
C LEU A 199 -11.22 -16.34 -10.78
N VAL A 200 -12.28 -16.38 -11.58
CA VAL A 200 -12.35 -17.28 -12.75
C VAL A 200 -11.48 -16.73 -13.87
N VAL A 201 -11.64 -15.44 -14.18
CA VAL A 201 -10.86 -14.73 -15.21
C VAL A 201 -9.63 -14.08 -14.58
N PRO A 202 -8.43 -14.23 -15.17
CA PRO A 202 -7.22 -13.62 -14.62
C PRO A 202 -7.26 -12.09 -14.74
N PHE A 203 -6.80 -11.41 -13.68
CA PHE A 203 -6.69 -9.96 -13.63
C PHE A 203 -5.31 -9.56 -13.08
N ALA A 204 -4.61 -8.65 -13.78
CA ALA A 204 -3.45 -7.99 -13.22
C ALA A 204 -3.66 -6.47 -13.18
N PRO A 205 -3.31 -5.83 -12.05
CA PRO A 205 -3.35 -4.38 -11.96
C PRO A 205 -2.30 -3.76 -12.89
N PRO A 206 -2.54 -2.54 -13.40
CA PRO A 206 -1.53 -1.82 -14.15
C PRO A 206 -0.29 -1.59 -13.26
N PRO A 207 0.91 -1.61 -13.86
CA PRO A 207 2.16 -1.39 -13.14
C PRO A 207 2.14 -0.03 -12.42
N PRO A 208 2.77 0.09 -11.24
CA PRO A 208 2.96 1.38 -10.60
C PRO A 208 3.87 2.28 -11.44
N MET A 209 3.72 3.60 -11.28
CA MET A 209 4.51 4.58 -12.04
C MET A 209 6.03 4.44 -11.82
N GLU A 210 6.44 3.90 -10.67
CA GLU A 210 7.86 3.69 -10.31
C GLU A 210 8.52 2.55 -11.12
N GLU A 211 7.73 1.60 -11.62
CA GLU A 211 8.22 0.43 -12.36
C GLU A 211 8.26 0.63 -13.87
N LEU A 212 7.54 1.63 -14.36
CA LEU A 212 7.45 1.90 -15.77
C LEU A 212 8.80 2.44 -16.25
N GLN A 213 9.52 1.73 -17.13
CA GLN A 213 10.85 2.17 -17.56
C GLN A 213 10.77 3.37 -18.52
N ASP A 214 9.72 3.45 -19.32
CA ASP A 214 9.56 4.49 -20.33
C ASP A 214 9.06 5.81 -19.74
N ALA A 215 9.85 6.87 -19.91
CA ALA A 215 9.51 8.20 -19.40
C ALA A 215 8.24 8.78 -20.06
N ALA A 216 8.01 8.49 -21.34
CA ALA A 216 6.82 8.93 -22.06
C ALA A 216 5.54 8.28 -21.51
N GLN A 217 5.57 6.97 -21.26
CA GLN A 217 4.44 6.26 -20.66
C GLN A 217 4.16 6.75 -19.24
N ARG A 218 5.21 7.08 -18.46
CA ARG A 218 5.04 7.65 -17.11
C ARG A 218 4.31 8.98 -17.14
N LYS A 219 4.72 9.89 -18.04
CA LYS A 219 4.08 11.19 -18.22
C LYS A 219 2.62 11.02 -18.64
N GLY A 220 2.34 10.16 -19.62
CA GLY A 220 0.98 9.89 -20.08
C GLY A 220 0.08 9.31 -18.96
N MET A 221 0.59 8.40 -18.14
CA MET A 221 -0.14 7.90 -16.96
C MET A 221 -0.38 9.00 -15.91
N GLN A 222 0.62 9.86 -15.67
CA GLN A 222 0.51 10.95 -14.69
C GLN A 222 -0.53 11.99 -15.11
N GLU A 223 -0.56 12.34 -16.40
CA GLU A 223 -1.57 13.24 -16.96
C GLU A 223 -2.97 12.64 -16.90
N ARG A 224 -3.13 11.34 -17.23
CA ARG A 224 -4.42 10.65 -17.08
C ARG A 224 -4.89 10.63 -15.63
N ASN A 225 -3.99 10.33 -14.70
CA ASN A 225 -4.31 10.32 -13.27
C ASN A 225 -4.68 11.72 -12.76
N GLU A 226 -4.00 12.77 -13.22
CA GLU A 226 -4.32 14.14 -12.83
C GLU A 226 -5.68 14.57 -13.41
N LYS A 227 -5.93 14.29 -14.70
CA LYS A 227 -7.23 14.59 -15.34
C LYS A 227 -8.39 13.87 -14.65
N ALA A 228 -8.20 12.60 -14.27
CA ALA A 228 -9.26 11.80 -13.66
C ALA A 228 -9.49 12.12 -12.17
N PHE A 229 -8.41 12.42 -11.41
CA PHE A 229 -8.47 12.46 -9.95
C PHE A 229 -7.96 13.76 -9.31
N ASN A 230 -7.43 14.72 -10.08
CA ASN A 230 -6.92 16.01 -9.60
C ASN A 230 -5.97 15.88 -8.39
N ILE A 231 -5.02 14.93 -8.45
CA ILE A 231 -4.19 14.50 -7.33
C ILE A 231 -3.26 15.63 -6.87
N GLN A 232 -2.61 16.34 -7.79
CA GLN A 232 -1.72 17.46 -7.48
C GLN A 232 -2.52 18.61 -6.87
N ALA A 233 -3.66 18.96 -7.48
CA ALA A 233 -4.52 20.01 -6.96
C ALA A 233 -4.97 19.72 -5.52
N SER A 234 -5.39 18.49 -5.24
CA SER A 234 -5.78 18.05 -3.89
C SER A 234 -4.62 18.11 -2.88
N LYS A 235 -3.41 17.71 -3.28
CA LYS A 235 -2.20 17.84 -2.45
C LYS A 235 -1.86 19.30 -2.14
N ILE A 236 -1.96 20.18 -3.14
CA ILE A 236 -1.72 21.62 -2.98
C ILE A 236 -2.76 22.20 -2.02
N TYR A 237 -4.04 21.87 -2.20
CA TYR A 237 -5.12 22.33 -1.34
C TYR A 237 -4.93 21.84 0.10
N THR A 238 -4.63 20.56 0.29
CA THR A 238 -4.37 19.97 1.62
C THR A 238 -3.16 20.64 2.29
N ARG A 239 -2.07 20.85 1.56
CA ARG A 239 -0.89 21.59 2.06
C ARG A 239 -1.27 23.01 2.46
N ARG A 240 -2.05 23.71 1.62
CA ARG A 240 -2.51 25.07 1.90
C ARG A 240 -3.42 25.12 3.12
N HIS A 241 -4.31 24.14 3.26
CA HIS A 241 -5.20 24.00 4.41
C HIS A 241 -4.41 23.73 5.68
N LEU A 242 -3.46 22.78 5.65
CA LEU A 242 -2.58 22.46 6.77
C LEU A 242 -1.75 23.68 7.17
N LEU A 243 -1.21 24.43 6.21
CA LEU A 243 -0.54 25.70 6.50
C LEU A 243 -1.54 26.68 7.12
N ARG A 244 -2.77 26.81 6.62
CA ARG A 244 -3.77 27.70 7.22
C ARG A 244 -4.08 27.31 8.66
N THR A 245 -4.30 26.03 8.96
CA THR A 245 -4.68 25.56 10.30
C THR A 245 -3.52 25.58 11.28
N THR A 246 -2.31 25.21 10.85
CA THR A 246 -1.10 25.29 11.72
C THR A 246 -0.67 26.75 11.95
N LYS A 247 -0.91 27.64 10.99
CA LYS A 247 -0.59 29.08 11.13
C LYS A 247 -1.66 29.88 11.87
N LYS A 248 -2.93 29.50 11.83
CA LYS A 248 -4.03 30.24 12.49
C LYS A 248 -4.13 30.03 14.01
N GLY A 249 -3.34 29.13 14.61
CA GLY A 249 -3.47 28.74 16.01
C GLY A 249 -2.56 29.44 17.01
N SER A 250 -1.63 30.31 16.58
CA SER A 250 -0.92 31.16 17.53
C SER A 250 -1.06 32.62 17.10
N GLU A 251 -1.70 33.40 17.96
CA GLU A 251 -1.90 34.85 17.84
C GLU A 251 -0.58 35.61 17.65
N LYS A 252 0.56 34.96 17.95
CA LYS A 252 1.92 35.47 17.76
C LYS A 252 2.69 34.78 16.61
N TRP A 253 2.03 34.06 15.70
CA TRP A 253 2.70 33.39 14.58
C TRP A 253 3.08 34.39 13.48
N THR A 254 4.09 35.18 13.77
CA THR A 254 4.86 35.86 12.75
C THR A 254 5.94 34.89 12.26
N TRP A 255 6.50 35.10 11.07
CA TRP A 255 7.82 34.54 10.70
C TRP A 255 8.95 35.14 11.59
N ARG A 256 8.68 35.38 12.88
CA ARG A 256 9.61 35.95 13.85
C ARG A 256 9.56 35.12 15.13
N ASN A 257 10.25 33.99 15.08
CA ASN A 257 10.96 33.42 16.23
C ASN A 257 12.28 32.93 15.60
N ILE A 258 13.33 33.76 15.59
CA ILE A 258 14.44 33.77 16.58
C ILE A 258 15.23 32.44 16.64
N ALA A 259 14.81 31.38 15.92
CA ALA A 259 15.51 30.10 15.83
C ALA A 259 15.60 29.52 14.40
N THR A 260 15.14 30.24 13.37
CA THR A 260 15.53 29.97 11.97
C THR A 260 16.12 31.24 11.39
N THR A 261 17.26 31.57 11.96
CA THR A 261 18.14 32.64 11.55
C THR A 261 18.44 32.45 10.06
N LYS A 262 17.90 33.36 9.22
CA LYS A 262 18.38 33.47 7.85
C LYS A 262 19.91 33.53 7.92
N ARG A 263 20.63 32.80 7.07
CA ARG A 263 22.11 32.75 7.05
C ARG A 263 22.73 34.15 7.20
N GLY A 264 22.14 35.17 6.58
CA GLY A 264 22.56 36.57 6.71
C GLY A 264 22.53 37.13 8.14
N GLN A 265 21.53 36.80 8.97
CA GLN A 265 21.48 37.25 10.37
C GLN A 265 22.50 36.50 11.24
N ILE A 266 22.77 35.21 10.97
CA ILE A 266 23.85 34.48 11.65
C ILE A 266 25.19 35.14 11.31
N LEU A 267 25.42 35.42 10.02
CA LEU A 267 26.64 36.08 9.57
C LEU A 267 26.79 37.48 10.16
N LYS A 268 25.70 38.24 10.29
CA LYS A 268 25.71 39.56 10.94
C LYS A 268 26.07 39.46 12.42
N ALA A 269 25.46 38.54 13.17
CA ALA A 269 25.78 38.33 14.59
C ALA A 269 27.21 37.82 14.80
N ILE A 270 27.71 36.93 13.93
CA ILE A 270 29.12 36.50 13.93
C ILE A 270 30.04 37.67 13.62
N GLY A 271 29.67 38.53 12.67
CA GLY A 271 30.41 39.74 12.32
C GLY A 271 30.50 40.71 13.51
N GLU A 272 29.37 41.01 14.15
CA GLU A 272 29.30 41.87 15.33
C GLU A 272 30.12 41.30 16.50
N ALA A 273 30.09 39.98 16.72
CA ALA A 273 30.88 39.32 17.75
C ALA A 273 32.39 39.33 17.45
N ARG A 274 32.79 39.19 16.18
CA ARG A 274 34.19 39.33 15.75
C ARG A 274 34.68 40.76 15.90
N TRP A 275 33.88 41.73 15.47
CA TRP A 275 34.18 43.16 15.58
C TRP A 275 34.43 43.56 17.04
N LYS A 276 33.52 43.19 17.97
CA LYS A 276 33.71 43.45 19.41
C LYS A 276 34.99 42.81 19.96
N ARG A 277 35.31 41.59 19.53
CA ARG A 277 36.53 40.91 19.96
C ARG A 277 37.77 41.62 19.43
N GLU A 278 37.78 42.01 18.17
CA GLU A 278 38.91 42.71 17.55
C GLU A 278 39.14 44.08 18.20
N HIS A 279 38.08 44.85 18.47
CA HIS A 279 38.19 46.11 19.21
C HIS A 279 38.72 45.91 20.63
N ALA A 280 38.23 44.91 21.36
CA ALA A 280 38.76 44.58 22.69
C ALA A 280 40.23 44.17 22.63
N LEU A 281 40.64 43.36 21.65
CA LEU A 281 42.03 42.97 21.47
C LEU A 281 42.91 44.17 21.12
N MET A 282 42.45 45.09 20.26
CA MET A 282 43.18 46.32 19.94
C MET A 282 43.33 47.21 21.17
N ALA A 283 42.27 47.43 21.95
CA ALA A 283 42.31 48.20 23.20
C ALA A 283 43.25 47.57 24.24
N THR A 284 43.25 46.24 24.37
CA THR A 284 44.23 45.57 25.24
C THR A 284 45.66 45.77 24.73
N LYS A 285 45.87 45.74 23.41
CA LYS A 285 47.20 45.92 22.82
C LYS A 285 47.72 47.35 23.01
N THR A 286 46.86 48.36 22.89
CA THR A 286 47.24 49.76 23.14
C THR A 286 47.65 49.95 24.60
N LEU A 287 46.85 49.45 25.55
CA LEU A 287 47.19 49.48 26.98
C LEU A 287 48.49 48.75 27.29
N MET A 288 48.70 47.55 26.73
CA MET A 288 49.95 46.82 26.92
C MET A 288 51.17 47.59 26.39
N ASN A 289 51.02 48.32 25.28
CA ASN A 289 52.11 49.13 24.72
C ASN A 289 52.37 50.39 25.57
N GLU A 290 51.32 51.03 26.09
CA GLU A 290 51.42 52.19 26.99
C GLU A 290 52.08 51.79 28.31
N ASN A 291 51.66 50.69 28.93
CA ASN A 291 52.28 50.17 30.15
C ASN A 291 53.76 49.82 29.94
N ARG A 292 54.11 49.22 28.79
CA ARG A 292 55.52 48.96 28.43
C ARG A 292 56.33 50.23 28.26
N ALA A 293 55.76 51.26 27.64
CA ALA A 293 56.43 52.55 27.45
C ALA A 293 56.67 53.28 28.78
N GLN A 294 55.78 53.09 29.75
CA GLN A 294 55.86 53.66 31.11
C GLN A 294 56.68 52.79 32.09
N GLY A 295 57.13 51.60 31.68
CA GLY A 295 57.88 50.67 32.52
C GLY A 295 57.04 49.95 33.59
N LEU A 296 55.71 49.96 33.45
CA LEU A 296 54.77 49.28 34.36
C LEU A 296 54.63 47.80 34.01
N PRO A 297 54.37 46.92 35.00
CA PRO A 297 54.12 45.50 34.75
C PRO A 297 52.86 45.30 33.89
N VAL A 298 52.95 44.41 32.90
CA VAL A 298 51.87 44.14 31.92
C VAL A 298 50.78 43.21 32.49
N ASP A 299 51.03 42.63 33.66
CA ASP A 299 50.19 41.58 34.24
C ASP A 299 48.93 42.13 34.91
N GLU A 300 48.87 43.44 35.19
CA GLU A 300 47.70 44.12 35.76
C GLU A 300 47.10 45.09 34.72
N ILE A 301 46.12 44.61 33.95
CA ILE A 301 45.37 45.46 33.01
C ILE A 301 44.11 45.97 33.71
N ASP A 302 43.96 47.29 33.83
CA ASP A 302 42.73 47.87 34.37
C ASP A 302 41.56 47.64 33.39
N PHE A 303 40.58 46.85 33.85
CA PHE A 303 39.39 46.51 33.07
C PHE A 303 38.49 47.71 32.79
N LEU A 304 38.49 48.75 33.63
CA LEU A 304 37.71 49.96 33.41
C LEU A 304 38.28 50.78 32.26
N GLU A 305 39.60 50.89 32.20
CA GLU A 305 40.32 51.63 31.16
C GLU A 305 40.26 50.90 29.81
N MET A 306 40.38 49.56 29.83
CA MET A 306 40.18 48.71 28.65
C MET A 306 38.78 48.88 28.05
N LYS A 307 37.76 48.93 28.90
CA LYS A 307 36.37 49.11 28.45
C LYS A 307 36.15 50.50 27.85
N ARG A 308 36.75 51.53 28.44
CA ARG A 308 36.70 52.90 27.92
C ARG A 308 37.36 53.00 26.54
N LEU A 309 38.58 52.48 26.37
CA LEU A 309 39.30 52.49 25.08
C LEU A 309 38.62 51.64 24.00
N ALA A 310 37.90 50.58 24.39
CA ALA A 310 37.10 49.77 23.49
C ALA A 310 35.76 50.43 23.07
N GLU A 311 35.30 51.45 23.80
CA GLU A 311 34.10 52.24 23.47
C GLU A 311 34.47 53.54 22.70
N GLU A 312 35.68 54.07 22.88
CA GLU A 312 36.18 55.28 22.20
C GLU A 312 36.73 55.02 20.77
N ASN A 313 37.11 53.77 20.45
CA ASN A 313 37.59 53.35 19.13
C ASN A 313 36.56 52.49 18.38
#